data_AF-A0A721BH13-F1
#
_entry.id   AF-A0A721BH13-F1
#
_cell.length_a   1.000
_cell.length_b   1.000
_cell.length_c   1.000
_cell.angle_alpha   90.00
_cell.angle_beta   90.00
_cell.angle_gamma   90.00
#
_symmetry.space_group_name_H-M   'P 1'
#
loop_
_entity.id
_entity.type
_entity.pdbx_description
1 polymer ?
#
loop_
_entity_poly.entity_id
_entity_poly.type
_entity_poly.pdbx_seq_one_letter_code
_entity_poly.pdbx_strand_id
1 'polypeptide(L)'
;MVQRGEEEQALRLLYFFVHERSYWSLESITPVLCLAECLDNSGHEKLAVVAYTLAFTSARGGRGWLNFGDDTQSAPLRRALEMDKKLALQTLAQETLRRLNMDGYYGLSRHLIERIADWGDHELAVNAWEEAFTIIESRLPLPGHIHVFENLELQATPEWSLDESLCVLLLTNTGNAVISRRIAALSGVARLVKERTELFYNPLKYYLMHTSSVSSLQSILQILNETLADVTALVQRLKEPLRDYAQSPSLSLSLLAKLLLSRIKETTFNAKSAMSLAINTPSNKSMEVVSFADESCLLNIFQEVWPELPTLVATRMESYITGDAESVFKHFMKERYELKYDRGNYVKPSARTLLWHSELFLAIFDNVLTEFPAQLWRKGLWEAGIERSILGQILPFMPLHLAMDASRIPRPDWPLYESKQYKLAEFTRVSNEDPTWGGWIRLGLFEQYYFRADGKDYGPMDRKTVQCAAIVRTNPDGMVPSKVSPLGSDDALVWWEDIDWMEAMQARAKPQLVKLGKVKDLLDDVFVLLPPAALKYDAQLKSSHYAGPLCWYDENGRPVVVLRTWRVKGKGTGDIDAHVIIGADLIMHPKLEKVLHTAYGGPLKELNSVHCETIS
;
A
#
# COMPACT_ATOMS: atom_id res chain seq x y z
N MET A 1 61.94 -12.96 22.86
CA MET A 1 61.96 -11.49 22.77
C MET A 1 61.48 -10.89 24.07
N VAL A 2 60.21 -11.07 24.46
CA VAL A 2 59.67 -10.50 25.71
C VAL A 2 60.40 -11.00 26.97
N GLN A 3 60.60 -12.32 27.10
CA GLN A 3 61.40 -12.91 28.20
C GLN A 3 62.89 -12.49 28.19
N ARG A 4 63.38 -11.89 27.09
CA ARG A 4 64.76 -11.36 26.96
C ARG A 4 64.82 -9.84 27.20
N GLY A 5 63.70 -9.19 27.58
CA GLY A 5 63.61 -7.75 27.80
C GLY A 5 63.45 -6.90 26.53
N GLU A 6 63.23 -7.52 25.37
CA GLU A 6 63.16 -6.84 24.06
C GLU A 6 61.73 -6.39 23.71
N GLU A 7 61.03 -5.75 24.64
CA GLU A 7 59.59 -5.42 24.49
C GLU A 7 59.30 -4.47 23.33
N GLU A 8 60.15 -3.47 23.08
CA GLU A 8 59.97 -2.55 21.96
C GLU A 8 60.10 -3.23 20.59
N GLN A 9 60.99 -4.21 20.48
CA GLN A 9 61.16 -5.00 19.26
C GLN A 9 59.96 -5.93 19.06
N ALA A 10 59.44 -6.51 20.15
CA ALA A 10 58.22 -7.32 20.10
C ALA A 10 57.00 -6.47 19.68
N LEU A 11 56.90 -5.24 20.17
CA LEU A 11 55.85 -4.29 19.79
C LEU A 11 55.93 -3.93 18.29
N ARG A 12 57.13 -3.62 17.79
CA ARG A 12 57.34 -3.34 16.35
C ARG A 12 56.97 -4.53 15.48
N LEU A 13 57.34 -5.74 15.92
CA LEU A 13 57.04 -6.97 15.19
C LEU A 13 55.53 -7.26 15.19
N LEU A 14 54.82 -6.93 16.27
CA LEU A 14 53.36 -7.04 16.35
C LEU A 14 52.67 -6.12 15.34
N TYR A 15 53.04 -4.84 15.27
CA TYR A 15 52.50 -3.93 14.25
C TYR A 15 52.86 -4.38 12.83
N PHE A 16 54.12 -4.74 12.58
CA PHE A 16 54.56 -5.27 11.29
C PHE A 16 53.74 -6.50 10.86
N PHE A 17 53.51 -7.45 11.77
CA PHE A 17 52.72 -8.64 11.52
C PHE A 17 51.27 -8.34 11.11
N VAL A 18 50.66 -7.32 11.74
CA VAL A 18 49.27 -6.92 11.46
C VAL A 18 49.19 -6.09 10.17
N HIS A 19 50.18 -5.26 9.89
CA HIS A 19 50.15 -4.32 8.77
C HIS A 19 50.58 -4.93 7.43
N GLU A 20 51.50 -5.89 7.43
CA GLU A 20 52.05 -6.50 6.20
C GLU A 20 51.23 -7.69 5.68
N ARG A 21 50.20 -8.14 6.42
CA ARG A 21 49.38 -9.28 6.00
C ARG A 21 48.16 -8.82 5.20
N SER A 22 48.00 -9.40 4.01
CA SER A 22 46.77 -9.29 3.21
C SER A 22 45.63 -10.07 3.88
N TYR A 23 44.65 -9.33 4.40
CA TYR A 23 43.26 -9.68 4.76
C TYR A 23 43.00 -11.08 5.36
N TRP A 24 42.60 -11.14 6.64
CA TRP A 24 42.04 -12.34 7.26
C TRP A 24 40.57 -12.58 6.86
N SER A 25 40.20 -13.85 6.73
CA SER A 25 38.89 -14.33 6.28
C SER A 25 37.75 -13.97 7.23
N LEU A 26 36.53 -13.95 6.67
CA LEU A 26 35.25 -13.60 7.30
C LEU A 26 34.90 -14.35 8.60
N GLU A 27 35.51 -15.50 8.87
CA GLU A 27 35.15 -16.35 10.00
C GLU A 27 36.41 -17.01 10.59
N SER A 28 36.46 -17.09 11.92
CA SER A 28 37.50 -17.64 12.81
C SER A 28 38.56 -16.66 13.34
N ILE A 29 38.70 -16.71 14.67
CA ILE A 29 39.67 -16.07 15.57
C ILE A 29 40.91 -15.58 14.84
N THR A 30 41.16 -14.26 14.85
CA THR A 30 42.37 -13.71 14.24
C THR A 30 43.59 -14.24 15.00
N PRO A 31 44.68 -14.67 14.35
CA PRO A 31 45.89 -15.10 15.07
C PRO A 31 46.47 -14.03 16.01
N VAL A 32 46.12 -12.77 15.75
CA VAL A 32 46.41 -11.62 16.62
C VAL A 32 45.63 -11.71 17.93
N LEU A 33 44.37 -12.16 17.90
CA LEU A 33 43.57 -12.40 19.10
C LEU A 33 44.17 -13.53 19.95
N CYS A 34 44.54 -14.67 19.33
CA CYS A 34 45.23 -15.74 20.05
C CYS A 34 46.53 -15.24 20.70
N LEU A 35 47.30 -14.42 19.97
CA LEU A 35 48.53 -13.83 20.48
C LEU A 35 48.26 -12.87 21.64
N ALA A 36 47.20 -12.06 21.57
CA ALA A 36 46.79 -11.17 22.65
C ALA A 36 46.45 -11.95 23.93
N GLU A 37 45.67 -13.03 23.81
CA GLU A 37 45.34 -13.92 24.93
C GLU A 37 46.58 -14.55 25.56
N CYS A 38 47.54 -14.99 24.73
CA CYS A 38 48.80 -15.57 25.23
C CYS A 38 49.65 -14.53 25.98
N LEU A 39 49.69 -13.29 25.49
CA LEU A 39 50.41 -12.18 26.13
C LEU A 39 49.75 -11.75 27.45
N ASP A 40 48.41 -11.68 27.47
CA ASP A 40 47.60 -11.39 28.67
C ASP A 40 47.86 -12.46 29.74
N ASN A 41 47.73 -13.75 29.38
CA ASN A 41 47.98 -14.87 30.28
C ASN A 41 49.43 -14.96 30.78
N SER A 42 50.39 -14.41 30.04
CA SER A 42 51.81 -14.38 30.42
C SER A 42 52.19 -13.13 31.22
N GLY A 43 51.25 -12.24 31.53
CA GLY A 43 51.49 -11.02 32.31
C GLY A 43 52.16 -9.88 31.52
N HIS A 44 52.16 -9.95 30.19
CA HIS A 44 52.75 -8.93 29.31
C HIS A 44 51.70 -7.89 28.90
N GLU A 45 51.18 -7.17 29.89
CA GLU A 45 50.01 -6.30 29.81
C GLU A 45 50.08 -5.28 28.66
N LYS A 46 51.19 -4.55 28.52
CA LYS A 46 51.38 -3.55 27.47
C LYS A 46 51.25 -4.14 26.06
N LEU A 47 51.86 -5.30 25.82
CA LEU A 47 51.81 -5.98 24.52
C LEU A 47 50.43 -6.61 24.28
N ALA A 48 49.78 -7.11 25.34
CA ALA A 48 48.44 -7.65 25.27
C ALA A 48 47.39 -6.58 24.91
N VAL A 49 47.43 -5.41 25.54
CA VAL A 49 46.53 -4.27 25.25
C VAL A 49 46.65 -3.85 23.78
N VAL A 50 47.87 -3.72 23.27
CA VAL A 50 48.10 -3.37 21.86
C VAL A 50 47.60 -4.49 20.94
N ALA A 51 47.87 -5.75 21.26
CA ALA A 51 47.43 -6.90 20.45
C ALA A 51 45.91 -7.03 20.40
N TYR A 52 45.20 -6.87 21.53
CA TYR A 52 43.74 -6.89 21.58
C TYR A 52 43.12 -5.73 20.76
N THR A 53 43.71 -4.54 20.85
CA THR A 53 43.25 -3.39 20.06
C THR A 53 43.48 -3.62 18.57
N LEU A 54 44.65 -4.15 18.18
CA LEU A 54 44.95 -4.51 16.80
C LEU A 54 44.08 -5.65 16.26
N ALA A 55 43.70 -6.61 17.10
CA ALA A 55 42.78 -7.68 16.72
C ALA A 55 41.40 -7.13 16.32
N PHE A 56 40.93 -6.08 17.00
CA PHE A 56 39.70 -5.37 16.64
C PHE A 56 39.84 -4.55 15.35
N THR A 57 40.87 -3.71 15.25
CA THR A 57 41.04 -2.80 14.08
C THR A 57 41.43 -3.52 12.79
N SER A 58 41.88 -4.77 12.89
CA SER A 58 42.16 -5.65 11.75
C SER A 58 40.99 -6.55 11.35
N ALA A 59 39.91 -6.61 12.15
CA ALA A 59 38.72 -7.40 11.84
C ALA A 59 37.85 -6.78 10.73
N ARG A 60 36.94 -7.58 10.16
CA ARG A 60 35.96 -7.12 9.15
C ARG A 60 34.53 -7.13 9.68
N GLY A 61 34.03 -5.94 10.01
CA GLY A 61 32.65 -5.70 10.38
C GLY A 61 31.71 -5.66 9.17
N GLY A 62 30.41 -5.45 9.45
CA GLY A 62 29.36 -5.36 8.45
C GLY A 62 29.19 -6.66 7.66
N ARG A 63 29.33 -7.82 8.34
CA ARG A 63 29.36 -9.15 7.70
C ARG A 63 30.47 -9.27 6.63
N GLY A 64 31.64 -8.71 6.91
CA GLY A 64 32.84 -8.80 6.07
C GLY A 64 33.00 -7.71 5.00
N TRP A 65 32.02 -6.81 4.86
CA TRP A 65 32.06 -5.72 3.88
C TRP A 65 32.92 -4.53 4.33
N LEU A 66 33.14 -4.38 5.64
CA LEU A 66 33.83 -3.23 6.21
C LEU A 66 35.25 -3.62 6.65
N ASN A 67 36.14 -2.64 6.71
CA ASN A 67 37.57 -2.82 6.96
C ASN A 67 37.97 -2.52 8.41
N PHE A 68 36.99 -2.60 9.32
CA PHE A 68 37.10 -2.29 10.74
C PHE A 68 36.13 -3.18 11.52
N GLY A 69 36.44 -3.54 12.77
CA GLY A 69 35.57 -4.38 13.59
C GLY A 69 34.23 -3.71 13.95
N ASP A 70 33.17 -4.50 14.02
CA ASP A 70 31.84 -4.06 14.46
C ASP A 70 31.49 -4.65 15.85
N ASP A 71 30.19 -4.66 16.18
CA ASP A 71 29.68 -5.13 17.47
C ASP A 71 30.04 -6.60 17.73
N THR A 72 30.05 -7.41 16.67
CA THR A 72 30.38 -8.83 16.74
C THR A 72 31.85 -9.10 17.04
N GLN A 73 32.75 -8.11 16.83
CA GLN A 73 34.17 -8.19 17.23
C GLN A 73 34.55 -7.23 18.36
N SER A 74 33.58 -6.72 19.13
CA SER A 74 33.86 -5.71 20.18
C SER A 74 34.60 -6.25 21.42
N ALA A 75 34.56 -7.56 21.67
CA ALA A 75 35.10 -8.15 22.90
C ALA A 75 36.61 -7.91 23.15
N PRO A 76 37.52 -8.07 22.16
CA PRO A 76 38.93 -7.74 22.31
C PRO A 76 39.17 -6.29 22.68
N LEU A 77 38.47 -5.35 22.04
CA LEU A 77 38.61 -3.93 22.33
C LEU A 77 38.15 -3.59 23.75
N ARG A 78 37.03 -4.18 24.19
CA ARG A 78 36.55 -4.05 25.57
C ARG A 78 37.60 -4.52 26.58
N ARG A 79 38.19 -5.70 26.33
CA ARG A 79 39.27 -6.24 27.18
C ARG A 79 40.49 -5.31 27.22
N ALA A 80 40.91 -4.75 26.09
CA ALA A 80 42.01 -3.80 26.04
C ALA A 80 41.75 -2.54 26.89
N LEU A 81 40.51 -2.01 26.84
CA LEU A 81 40.10 -0.83 27.61
C LEU A 81 39.98 -1.10 29.11
N GLU A 82 39.59 -2.31 29.49
CA GLU A 82 39.57 -2.75 30.90
C GLU A 82 40.98 -2.87 31.49
N MET A 83 41.96 -3.30 30.68
CA MET A 83 43.36 -3.44 31.09
C MET A 83 44.06 -2.07 31.18
N ASP A 84 44.15 -1.34 30.06
CA ASP A 84 44.72 0.01 30.03
C ASP A 84 43.96 0.88 29.01
N LYS A 85 42.97 1.61 29.52
CA LYS A 85 42.14 2.51 28.72
C LYS A 85 42.95 3.54 27.93
N LYS A 86 44.03 4.08 28.50
CA LYS A 86 44.81 5.14 27.86
C LYS A 86 45.60 4.58 26.68
N LEU A 87 46.28 3.45 26.88
CA LEU A 87 47.05 2.79 25.83
C LEU A 87 46.15 2.23 24.72
N ALA A 88 45.02 1.61 25.08
CA ALA A 88 44.04 1.10 24.12
C ALA A 88 43.48 2.22 23.23
N LEU A 89 43.07 3.35 23.81
CA LEU A 89 42.58 4.50 23.03
C LEU A 89 43.67 5.13 22.15
N GLN A 90 44.91 5.19 22.65
CA GLN A 90 46.05 5.68 21.85
C GLN A 90 46.32 4.77 20.64
N THR A 91 46.33 3.45 20.83
CA THR A 91 46.50 2.48 19.74
C THR A 91 45.32 2.51 18.77
N LEU A 92 44.10 2.63 19.27
CA LEU A 92 42.90 2.75 18.43
C LEU A 92 42.96 4.01 17.55
N ALA A 93 43.33 5.15 18.12
CA ALA A 93 43.47 6.40 17.37
C ALA A 93 44.55 6.31 16.29
N GLN A 94 45.70 5.69 16.59
CA GLN A 94 46.78 5.46 15.63
C GLN A 94 46.33 4.56 14.46
N GLU A 95 45.62 3.48 14.76
CA GLU A 95 45.09 2.59 13.72
C GLU A 95 43.99 3.24 12.90
N THR A 96 43.09 4.01 13.52
CA THR A 96 42.10 4.81 12.79
C THR A 96 42.76 5.78 11.83
N LEU A 97 43.78 6.52 12.27
CA LEU A 97 44.54 7.42 11.40
C LEU A 97 45.22 6.67 10.25
N ARG A 98 45.84 5.53 10.54
CA ARG A 98 46.45 4.68 9.50
C ARG A 98 45.41 4.24 8.46
N ARG A 99 44.22 3.83 8.90
CA ARG A 99 43.12 3.39 8.01
C ARG A 99 42.56 4.51 7.17
N LEU A 100 42.46 5.73 7.70
CA LEU A 100 42.04 6.91 6.94
C LEU A 100 43.02 7.26 5.81
N ASN A 101 44.30 6.90 5.97
CA ASN A 101 45.33 7.08 4.94
C ASN A 101 45.38 5.94 3.90
N MET A 102 44.53 4.91 4.02
CA MET A 102 44.39 3.82 3.06
C MET A 102 43.12 4.00 2.23
N ASP A 103 43.10 3.51 0.98
CA ASP A 103 41.88 3.49 0.18
C ASP A 103 40.83 2.50 0.75
N GLY A 104 39.54 2.84 0.66
CA GLY A 104 38.43 1.94 1.03
C GLY A 104 38.00 1.96 2.51
N TYR A 105 38.00 3.14 3.15
CA TYR A 105 37.70 3.36 4.57
C TYR A 105 36.19 3.40 4.93
N TYR A 106 35.38 2.52 4.36
CA TYR A 106 33.93 2.52 4.58
C TYR A 106 33.55 2.15 6.03
N GLY A 107 32.62 2.90 6.62
CA GLY A 107 32.00 2.58 7.91
C GLY A 107 32.76 2.98 9.18
N LEU A 108 33.96 3.57 9.06
CA LEU A 108 34.80 3.95 10.22
C LEU A 108 34.08 4.87 11.22
N SER A 109 33.47 5.96 10.75
CA SER A 109 32.82 6.94 11.64
C SER A 109 31.68 6.30 12.45
N ARG A 110 30.83 5.51 11.77
CA ARG A 110 29.72 4.79 12.40
C ARG A 110 30.22 3.87 13.51
N HIS A 111 31.21 3.02 13.21
CA HIS A 111 31.69 2.04 14.19
C HIS A 111 32.43 2.68 15.36
N LEU A 112 33.14 3.77 15.14
CA LEU A 112 33.75 4.52 16.24
C LEU A 112 32.68 5.11 17.15
N ILE A 113 31.63 5.74 16.60
CA ILE A 113 30.53 6.29 17.39
C ILE A 113 29.83 5.19 18.20
N GLU A 114 29.50 4.06 17.56
CA GLU A 114 28.88 2.90 18.22
C GLU A 114 29.76 2.37 19.36
N ARG A 115 31.09 2.23 19.15
CA ARG A 115 32.01 1.76 20.20
C ARG A 115 32.21 2.77 21.33
N ILE A 116 32.26 4.05 21.00
CA ILE A 116 32.36 5.12 21.99
C ILE A 116 31.14 5.12 22.91
N ALA A 117 29.95 4.91 22.33
CA ALA A 117 28.74 4.73 23.10
C ALA A 117 28.79 3.47 23.98
N ASP A 118 29.22 2.33 23.42
CA ASP A 118 29.24 1.04 24.13
C ASP A 118 30.15 1.01 25.37
N TRP A 119 31.24 1.77 25.40
CA TRP A 119 32.11 1.86 26.58
C TRP A 119 31.75 3.02 27.54
N GLY A 120 30.59 3.64 27.32
CA GLY A 120 29.96 4.57 28.26
C GLY A 120 30.32 6.05 28.07
N ASP A 121 30.96 6.45 26.97
CA ASP A 121 31.31 7.84 26.69
C ASP A 121 30.29 8.49 25.74
N HIS A 122 29.04 8.55 26.20
CA HIS A 122 27.90 8.96 25.36
C HIS A 122 28.03 10.40 24.83
N GLU A 123 28.63 11.30 25.60
CA GLU A 123 28.83 12.69 25.19
C GLU A 123 29.81 12.78 24.00
N LEU A 124 30.92 12.05 24.06
CA LEU A 124 31.86 11.98 22.94
C LEU A 124 31.24 11.30 21.72
N ALA A 125 30.40 10.29 21.91
CA ALA A 125 29.68 9.63 20.82
C ALA A 125 28.70 10.59 20.12
N VAL A 126 27.95 11.39 20.87
CA VAL A 126 27.03 12.41 20.32
C VAL A 126 27.82 13.50 19.59
N ASN A 127 28.91 14.00 20.17
CA ASN A 127 29.73 15.01 19.50
C ASN A 127 30.34 14.49 18.18
N ALA A 128 30.80 13.24 18.17
CA ALA A 128 31.32 12.59 16.95
C ALA A 128 30.21 12.36 15.90
N TRP A 129 28.97 12.08 16.35
CA TRP A 129 27.81 11.97 15.49
C TRP A 129 27.46 13.30 14.81
N GLU A 130 27.36 14.39 15.57
CA GLU A 130 27.07 15.73 15.03
C GLU A 130 28.15 16.19 14.03
N GLU A 131 29.43 15.95 14.34
CA GLU A 131 30.53 16.28 13.43
C GLU A 131 30.45 15.47 12.12
N ALA A 132 30.11 14.18 12.20
CA ALA A 132 29.91 13.36 11.01
C ALA A 132 28.76 13.88 10.14
N PHE A 133 27.65 14.31 10.74
CA PHE A 133 26.53 14.92 10.02
C PHE A 133 26.89 16.24 9.38
N THR A 134 27.64 17.11 10.08
CA THR A 134 28.14 18.38 9.53
C THR A 134 29.01 18.15 8.28
N ILE A 135 29.87 17.12 8.30
CA ILE A 135 30.68 16.76 7.14
C ILE A 135 29.83 16.16 6.00
N ILE A 136 28.84 15.33 6.31
CA ILE A 136 27.90 14.79 5.31
C ILE A 136 27.13 15.93 4.64
N GLU A 137 26.62 16.89 5.43
CA GLU A 137 25.91 18.07 4.97
C GLU A 137 26.78 18.94 4.07
N SER A 138 28.06 19.13 4.39
CA SER A 138 28.98 19.91 3.55
C SER A 138 29.46 19.19 2.28
N ARG A 139 29.52 17.84 2.28
CA ARG A 139 29.99 17.03 1.13
C ARG A 139 28.88 16.63 0.17
N LEU A 140 27.64 16.60 0.63
CA LEU A 140 26.49 16.55 -0.25
C LEU A 140 26.26 17.98 -0.73
N PRO A 141 26.41 18.31 -2.03
CA PRO A 141 25.78 19.50 -2.56
C PRO A 141 24.28 19.22 -2.53
N LEU A 142 23.66 19.34 -1.36
CA LEU A 142 22.24 19.66 -1.31
C LEU A 142 22.17 20.98 -2.08
N PRO A 143 21.57 21.02 -3.28
CA PRO A 143 21.48 22.26 -4.02
C PRO A 143 20.79 23.25 -3.08
N GLY A 144 21.52 24.30 -2.71
CA GLY A 144 21.16 25.16 -1.59
C GLY A 144 19.69 25.54 -1.65
N HIS A 145 18.98 25.49 -0.52
CA HIS A 145 17.56 25.82 -0.36
C HIS A 145 16.75 25.80 -1.67
N ILE A 146 16.74 24.67 -2.39
CA ILE A 146 15.65 24.44 -3.33
C ILE A 146 14.44 24.15 -2.44
N HIS A 147 13.73 25.22 -2.11
CA HIS A 147 12.36 25.15 -1.66
C HIS A 147 11.55 24.52 -2.81
N VAL A 148 11.47 23.18 -2.83
CA VAL A 148 10.59 22.42 -3.75
C VAL A 148 9.11 22.73 -3.46
N PHE A 149 8.83 23.27 -2.27
CA PHE A 149 7.54 23.79 -1.87
C PHE A 149 7.64 25.30 -1.70
N GLU A 150 6.59 26.05 -2.02
CA GLU A 150 6.44 27.42 -1.53
C GLU A 150 6.78 27.46 -0.02
N ASN A 151 7.40 28.55 0.43
CA ASN A 151 7.58 28.76 1.86
C ASN A 151 6.22 28.53 2.54
N LEU A 152 6.19 27.62 3.52
CA LEU A 152 5.01 27.40 4.33
C LEU A 152 4.78 28.68 5.15
N GLU A 153 4.11 29.65 4.54
CA GLU A 153 3.48 30.75 5.24
C GLU A 153 2.37 30.14 6.06
N LEU A 154 2.68 29.79 7.31
CA LEU A 154 1.69 29.44 8.30
C LEU A 154 0.76 30.64 8.42
N GLN A 155 -0.36 30.61 7.69
CA GLN A 155 -1.52 31.41 8.05
C GLN A 155 -1.80 31.14 9.53
N ALA A 156 -2.30 32.16 10.23
CA ALA A 156 -2.61 32.06 11.66
C ALA A 156 -3.21 30.69 11.97
N THR A 157 -2.56 29.92 12.86
CA THR A 157 -2.99 28.56 13.22
C THR A 157 -4.48 28.61 13.52
N PRO A 158 -5.32 27.93 12.72
CA PRO A 158 -6.75 28.00 12.93
C PRO A 158 -7.08 27.47 14.33
N GLU A 159 -8.02 28.12 15.02
CA GLU A 159 -8.50 27.67 16.33
C GLU A 159 -9.34 26.40 16.16
N TRP A 160 -8.67 25.27 15.96
CA TRP A 160 -9.27 23.94 15.86
C TRP A 160 -9.15 23.20 17.18
N SER A 161 -10.21 22.46 17.52
CA SER A 161 -10.11 21.41 18.52
C SER A 161 -9.16 20.29 18.06
N LEU A 162 -8.71 19.46 19.00
CA LEU A 162 -7.93 18.26 18.69
C LEU A 162 -8.68 17.35 17.71
N ASP A 163 -9.98 17.16 17.92
CA ASP A 163 -10.83 16.32 17.07
C ASP A 163 -10.93 16.88 15.64
N GLU A 164 -11.09 18.19 15.48
CA GLU A 164 -11.07 18.85 14.16
C GLU A 164 -9.71 18.71 13.48
N SER A 165 -8.63 18.84 14.25
CA SER A 165 -7.25 18.67 13.74
C SER A 165 -7.01 17.24 13.24
N LEU A 166 -7.50 16.24 13.97
CA LEU A 166 -7.46 14.83 13.55
C LEU A 166 -8.32 14.58 12.31
N CYS A 167 -9.49 15.22 12.20
CA CYS A 167 -10.32 15.15 11.00
C CYS A 167 -9.62 15.75 9.79
N VAL A 168 -8.93 16.89 9.93
CA VAL A 168 -8.13 17.47 8.84
C VAL A 168 -7.00 16.52 8.43
N LEU A 169 -6.27 15.93 9.38
CA LEU A 169 -5.21 14.96 9.09
C LEU A 169 -5.74 13.71 8.39
N LEU A 170 -6.95 13.26 8.73
CA LEU A 170 -7.61 12.16 8.06
C LEU A 170 -8.02 12.55 6.62
N LEU A 171 -8.59 13.75 6.44
CA LEU A 171 -8.99 14.27 5.13
C LEU A 171 -7.79 14.44 4.20
N THR A 172 -6.66 14.98 4.67
CA THR A 172 -5.44 15.12 3.86
C THR A 172 -4.87 13.76 3.44
N ASN A 173 -5.00 12.73 4.28
CA ASN A 173 -4.61 11.36 3.92
C ASN A 173 -5.49 10.70 2.84
N THR A 174 -6.64 11.28 2.49
CA THR A 174 -7.39 10.82 1.31
C THR A 174 -6.68 11.17 0.00
N GLY A 175 -5.70 12.08 0.01
CA GLY A 175 -4.80 12.35 -1.12
C GLY A 175 -3.61 11.39 -1.24
N ASN A 176 -3.51 10.38 -0.36
CA ASN A 176 -2.35 9.48 -0.35
C ASN A 176 -2.23 8.67 -1.65
N ALA A 177 -1.02 8.57 -2.18
CA ALA A 177 -0.71 7.78 -3.36
C ALA A 177 -0.95 6.28 -3.18
N VAL A 178 -0.65 5.79 -1.98
CA VAL A 178 -0.76 4.37 -1.64
C VAL A 178 -2.23 4.05 -1.40
N ILE A 179 -2.80 3.24 -2.28
CA ILE A 179 -4.25 2.97 -2.36
C ILE A 179 -4.79 2.42 -1.04
N SER A 180 -4.06 1.50 -0.38
CA SER A 180 -4.46 0.96 0.92
C SER A 180 -4.61 2.05 1.99
N ARG A 181 -3.70 3.03 2.01
CA ARG A 181 -3.75 4.15 2.96
C ARG A 181 -4.89 5.12 2.62
N ARG A 182 -5.07 5.41 1.33
CA ARG A 182 -6.19 6.21 0.82
C ARG A 182 -7.55 5.61 1.19
N ILE A 183 -7.76 4.31 0.94
CA ILE A 183 -9.01 3.61 1.28
C ILE A 183 -9.25 3.61 2.80
N ALA A 184 -8.21 3.39 3.61
CA ALA A 184 -8.34 3.45 5.07
C ALA A 184 -8.74 4.85 5.54
N ALA A 185 -8.18 5.91 4.96
CA ALA A 185 -8.55 7.28 5.26
C ALA A 185 -10.01 7.57 4.86
N LEU A 186 -10.41 7.20 3.64
CA LEU A 186 -11.79 7.34 3.16
C LEU A 186 -12.78 6.56 4.04
N SER A 187 -12.42 5.36 4.49
CA SER A 187 -13.22 4.56 5.42
C SER A 187 -13.39 5.22 6.78
N GLY A 188 -12.32 5.83 7.31
CA GLY A 188 -12.39 6.66 8.50
C GLY A 188 -13.33 7.85 8.33
N VAL A 189 -13.21 8.58 7.22
CA VAL A 189 -14.09 9.72 6.91
C VAL A 189 -15.55 9.29 6.84
N ALA A 190 -15.86 8.22 6.09
CA ALA A 190 -17.24 7.76 5.93
C ALA A 190 -17.89 7.37 7.28
N ARG A 191 -17.14 6.72 8.17
CA ARG A 191 -17.62 6.36 9.53
C ARG A 191 -17.82 7.61 10.39
N LEU A 192 -16.86 8.52 10.41
CA LEU A 192 -16.96 9.72 11.24
C LEU A 192 -18.02 10.71 10.73
N VAL A 193 -18.24 10.81 9.41
CA VAL A 193 -19.37 11.57 8.85
C VAL A 193 -20.70 11.00 9.35
N LYS A 194 -20.80 9.67 9.50
CA LYS A 194 -22.02 9.00 9.99
C LYS A 194 -22.21 9.17 11.50
N GLU A 195 -21.14 9.07 12.29
CA GLU A 195 -21.21 8.99 13.75
C GLU A 195 -21.03 10.34 14.45
N ARG A 196 -20.27 11.27 13.85
CA ARG A 196 -19.80 12.54 14.44
C ARG A 196 -19.82 13.67 13.42
N THR A 197 -20.92 13.83 12.69
CA THR A 197 -21.07 14.83 11.60
C THR A 197 -20.76 16.26 12.05
N GLU A 198 -20.98 16.58 13.32
CA GLU A 198 -20.75 17.90 13.90
C GLU A 198 -19.28 18.35 13.84
N LEU A 199 -18.33 17.40 13.83
CA LEU A 199 -16.90 17.66 13.75
C LEU A 199 -16.44 18.11 12.36
N PHE A 200 -17.23 17.89 11.31
CA PHE A 200 -16.75 17.98 9.93
C PHE A 200 -16.83 19.36 9.30
N TYR A 201 -17.50 20.34 9.92
CA TYR A 201 -17.67 21.64 9.26
C TYR A 201 -16.34 22.37 8.98
N ASN A 202 -15.57 22.71 10.03
CA ASN A 202 -14.31 23.43 9.84
C ASN A 202 -13.28 22.59 9.05
N PRO A 203 -13.11 21.28 9.35
CA PRO A 203 -12.20 20.43 8.59
C PRO A 203 -12.54 20.31 7.10
N LEU A 204 -13.82 20.08 6.74
CA LEU A 204 -14.21 19.99 5.34
C LEU A 204 -14.12 21.35 4.64
N LYS A 205 -14.50 22.43 5.31
CA LYS A 205 -14.35 23.78 4.72
C LYS A 205 -12.89 24.04 4.37
N TYR A 206 -11.97 23.77 5.30
CA TYR A 206 -10.54 23.90 5.05
C TYR A 206 -10.09 23.00 3.91
N TYR A 207 -10.43 21.71 3.97
CA TYR A 207 -10.04 20.73 2.97
C TYR A 207 -10.53 21.07 1.55
N LEU A 208 -11.80 21.46 1.43
CA LEU A 208 -12.42 21.89 0.17
C LEU A 208 -11.78 23.16 -0.40
N MET A 209 -11.18 24.02 0.43
CA MET A 209 -10.52 25.25 -0.03
C MET A 209 -9.04 25.07 -0.40
N HIS A 210 -8.39 24.02 0.11
CA HIS A 210 -6.92 23.84 0.00
C HIS A 210 -6.50 22.58 -0.76
N THR A 211 -7.43 21.69 -1.10
CA THR A 211 -7.12 20.46 -1.85
C THR A 211 -7.19 20.71 -3.35
N SER A 212 -6.15 20.31 -4.09
CA SER A 212 -6.07 20.43 -5.55
C SER A 212 -6.31 19.12 -6.31
N SER A 213 -6.32 17.97 -5.63
CA SER A 213 -6.55 16.65 -6.25
C SER A 213 -8.03 16.44 -6.56
N VAL A 214 -8.36 16.30 -7.85
CA VAL A 214 -9.71 16.03 -8.33
C VAL A 214 -10.24 14.71 -7.78
N SER A 215 -9.42 13.64 -7.77
CA SER A 215 -9.87 12.33 -7.27
C SER A 215 -10.20 12.33 -5.79
N SER A 216 -9.44 13.09 -4.99
CA SER A 216 -9.67 13.19 -3.55
C SER A 216 -10.95 13.97 -3.25
N LEU A 217 -11.16 15.09 -3.94
CA LEU A 217 -12.39 15.88 -3.84
C LEU A 217 -13.62 15.08 -4.31
N GLN A 218 -13.52 14.36 -5.43
CA GLN A 218 -14.56 13.45 -5.93
C GLN A 218 -14.93 12.44 -4.86
N SER A 219 -13.94 11.77 -4.26
CA SER A 219 -14.15 10.75 -3.24
C SER A 219 -14.88 11.29 -2.01
N ILE A 220 -14.50 12.48 -1.52
CA ILE A 220 -15.15 13.12 -0.37
C ILE A 220 -16.59 13.54 -0.69
N LEU A 221 -16.81 14.22 -1.82
CA LEU A 221 -18.16 14.64 -2.22
C LEU A 221 -19.06 13.45 -2.53
N GLN A 222 -18.50 12.35 -3.06
CA GLN A 222 -19.21 11.09 -3.27
C GLN A 222 -19.64 10.48 -1.92
N ILE A 223 -18.73 10.38 -0.94
CA ILE A 223 -19.07 9.88 0.41
C ILE A 223 -20.22 10.70 1.04
N LEU A 224 -20.19 12.02 0.92
CA LEU A 224 -21.27 12.90 1.41
C LEU A 224 -22.60 12.68 0.66
N ASN A 225 -22.55 12.32 -0.63
CA ASN A 225 -23.73 12.01 -1.43
C ASN A 225 -24.29 10.60 -1.21
N GLU A 226 -23.45 9.62 -0.87
CA GLU A 226 -23.86 8.22 -0.73
C GLU A 226 -24.14 7.82 0.72
N THR A 227 -23.64 8.59 1.70
CA THR A 227 -23.91 8.31 3.11
C THR A 227 -25.40 8.33 3.42
N LEU A 228 -25.83 7.36 4.24
CA LEU A 228 -27.19 7.25 4.76
C LEU A 228 -27.45 8.21 5.94
N ALA A 229 -26.41 8.87 6.47
CA ALA A 229 -26.56 9.85 7.53
C ALA A 229 -27.14 11.17 7.00
N ASP A 230 -27.91 11.87 7.84
CA ASP A 230 -28.41 13.19 7.51
C ASP A 230 -27.29 14.24 7.61
N VAL A 231 -26.75 14.61 6.46
CA VAL A 231 -25.71 15.65 6.32
C VAL A 231 -26.29 17.03 5.96
N THR A 232 -27.61 17.22 6.01
CA THR A 232 -28.27 18.46 5.55
C THR A 232 -27.76 19.70 6.27
N ALA A 233 -27.58 19.63 7.60
CA ALA A 233 -27.05 20.75 8.38
C ALA A 233 -25.59 21.07 8.03
N LEU A 234 -24.77 20.05 7.76
CA LEU A 234 -23.39 20.21 7.33
C LEU A 234 -23.32 20.86 5.93
N VAL A 235 -24.12 20.38 4.99
CA VAL A 235 -24.25 20.94 3.63
C VAL A 235 -24.70 22.40 3.68
N GLN A 236 -25.68 22.74 4.54
CA GLN A 236 -26.13 24.13 4.73
C GLN A 236 -25.00 25.06 5.16
N ARG A 237 -24.09 24.59 6.03
CA ARG A 237 -22.93 25.38 6.47
C ARG A 237 -21.84 25.46 5.39
N LEU A 238 -21.66 24.40 4.59
CA LEU A 238 -20.69 24.32 3.49
C LEU A 238 -21.20 24.91 2.16
N LYS A 239 -22.32 25.63 2.19
CA LYS A 239 -23.02 26.13 1.00
C LYS A 239 -22.13 26.91 0.04
N GLU A 240 -21.35 27.87 0.53
CA GLU A 240 -20.53 28.73 -0.34
C GLU A 240 -19.41 27.94 -1.06
N PRO A 241 -18.56 27.14 -0.36
CA PRO A 241 -17.63 26.25 -1.06
C PRO A 241 -18.30 25.31 -2.08
N LEU A 242 -19.47 24.74 -1.74
CA LEU A 242 -20.19 23.86 -2.65
C LEU A 242 -20.73 24.59 -3.89
N ARG A 243 -21.13 25.87 -3.76
CA ARG A 243 -21.53 26.70 -4.91
C ARG A 243 -20.37 26.95 -5.86
N ASP A 244 -19.18 27.18 -5.32
CA ASP A 244 -17.95 27.33 -6.12
C ASP A 244 -17.67 26.03 -6.90
N TYR A 245 -17.78 24.87 -6.23
CA TYR A 245 -17.64 23.57 -6.90
C TYR A 245 -18.74 23.29 -7.93
N ALA A 246 -19.99 23.68 -7.66
CA ALA A 246 -21.10 23.56 -8.60
C ALA A 246 -20.83 24.32 -9.92
N GLN A 247 -19.97 25.33 -9.90
CA GLN A 247 -19.55 26.13 -11.06
C GLN A 247 -18.13 25.78 -11.56
N SER A 248 -17.48 24.77 -10.97
CA SER A 248 -16.08 24.46 -11.22
C SER A 248 -15.79 23.99 -12.66
N PRO A 249 -14.52 24.10 -13.09
CA PRO A 249 -14.02 23.52 -14.35
C PRO A 249 -14.12 21.98 -14.44
N SER A 250 -14.66 21.27 -13.45
CA SER A 250 -14.72 19.80 -13.38
C SER A 250 -16.18 19.33 -13.46
N LEU A 251 -16.50 18.42 -14.40
CA LEU A 251 -17.87 17.93 -14.58
C LEU A 251 -18.35 17.18 -13.34
N SER A 252 -17.59 16.19 -12.89
CA SER A 252 -17.98 15.35 -11.75
C SER A 252 -18.09 16.14 -10.45
N LEU A 253 -17.16 17.05 -10.15
CA LEU A 253 -17.25 17.89 -8.96
C LEU A 253 -18.45 18.83 -9.03
N SER A 254 -18.74 19.40 -10.21
CA SER A 254 -19.95 20.21 -10.43
C SER A 254 -21.23 19.42 -10.16
N LEU A 255 -21.35 18.22 -10.72
CA LEU A 255 -22.53 17.38 -10.54
C LEU A 255 -22.68 16.90 -9.09
N LEU A 256 -21.59 16.45 -8.44
CA LEU A 256 -21.60 16.03 -7.04
C LEU A 256 -21.99 17.17 -6.09
N ALA A 257 -21.47 18.37 -6.32
CA ALA A 257 -21.82 19.54 -5.53
C ALA A 257 -23.29 19.96 -5.73
N LYS A 258 -23.79 19.93 -6.97
CA LYS A 258 -25.21 20.18 -7.27
C LYS A 258 -26.13 19.16 -6.60
N LEU A 259 -25.75 17.88 -6.58
CA LEU A 259 -26.49 16.84 -5.86
C LEU A 259 -26.56 17.13 -4.36
N LEU A 260 -25.46 17.56 -3.73
CA LEU A 260 -25.47 17.97 -2.32
C LEU A 260 -26.35 19.20 -2.08
N LEU A 261 -26.20 20.26 -2.89
CA LEU A 261 -26.97 21.49 -2.76
C LEU A 261 -28.47 21.27 -3.00
N SER A 262 -28.84 20.30 -3.84
CA SER A 262 -30.24 19.94 -4.03
C SER A 262 -30.93 19.45 -2.75
N ARG A 263 -30.16 18.88 -1.79
CA ARG A 263 -30.69 18.44 -0.48
C ARG A 263 -31.18 19.61 0.37
N ILE A 264 -30.60 20.80 0.19
CA ILE A 264 -31.04 22.04 0.83
C ILE A 264 -31.93 22.89 -0.09
N LYS A 265 -32.53 22.26 -1.13
CA LYS A 265 -33.43 22.87 -2.12
C LYS A 265 -32.80 24.00 -2.94
N GLU A 266 -31.48 24.00 -3.07
CA GLU A 266 -30.79 24.92 -3.96
C GLU A 266 -30.58 24.28 -5.33
N THR A 267 -31.22 24.86 -6.34
CA THR A 267 -31.26 24.28 -7.70
C THR A 267 -30.88 25.27 -8.80
N THR A 268 -30.75 26.56 -8.47
CA THR A 268 -30.40 27.62 -9.43
C THR A 268 -28.90 27.83 -9.44
N PHE A 269 -28.26 27.45 -10.53
CA PHE A 269 -26.83 27.63 -10.77
C PHE A 269 -26.63 28.40 -12.07
N ASN A 270 -25.63 29.29 -12.11
CA ASN A 270 -25.31 30.01 -13.33
C ASN A 270 -24.85 29.01 -14.40
N ALA A 271 -25.32 29.22 -15.64
CA ALA A 271 -24.80 28.49 -16.79
C ALA A 271 -23.32 28.84 -16.95
N LYS A 272 -22.48 27.80 -17.00
CA LYS A 272 -21.05 27.96 -17.17
C LYS A 272 -20.74 28.36 -18.60
N SER A 273 -19.77 29.25 -18.78
CA SER A 273 -19.25 29.58 -20.10
C SER A 273 -18.64 28.34 -20.75
N ALA A 274 -19.01 28.08 -22.01
CA ALA A 274 -18.48 26.97 -22.78
C ALA A 274 -16.95 27.04 -22.85
N MET A 275 -16.30 25.90 -22.67
CA MET A 275 -14.85 25.82 -22.77
C MET A 275 -14.42 25.85 -24.24
N SER A 276 -13.45 26.71 -24.55
CA SER A 276 -12.79 26.66 -25.86
C SER A 276 -11.93 25.41 -25.95
N LEU A 277 -12.33 24.47 -26.80
CA LEU A 277 -11.58 23.25 -27.08
C LEU A 277 -10.76 23.45 -28.36
N ALA A 278 -9.44 23.51 -28.23
CA ALA A 278 -8.54 23.57 -29.37
C ALA A 278 -8.45 22.20 -30.05
N ILE A 279 -8.74 22.15 -31.35
CA ILE A 279 -8.61 20.94 -32.18
C ILE A 279 -7.23 20.97 -32.84
N ASN A 280 -6.18 20.84 -32.03
CA ASN A 280 -4.83 20.61 -32.55
C ASN A 280 -4.56 19.11 -32.55
N THR A 281 -3.84 18.63 -33.57
CA THR A 281 -3.41 17.23 -33.61
C THR A 281 -2.37 16.97 -32.51
N PRO A 282 -2.65 16.10 -31.53
CA PRO A 282 -1.70 15.79 -30.46
C PRO A 282 -0.53 14.96 -30.98
N SER A 283 0.63 15.02 -30.31
CA SER A 283 1.73 14.11 -30.61
C SER A 283 1.42 12.64 -30.23
N ASN A 284 2.08 11.70 -30.91
CA ASN A 284 1.99 10.26 -30.59
C ASN A 284 2.36 9.96 -29.13
N LYS A 285 3.38 10.65 -28.59
CA LYS A 285 3.78 10.55 -27.17
C LYS A 285 2.61 10.89 -26.24
N SER A 286 1.84 11.92 -26.55
CA SER A 286 0.69 12.31 -25.72
C SER A 286 -0.42 11.26 -25.77
N MET A 287 -0.71 10.73 -26.96
CA MET A 287 -1.69 9.65 -27.11
C MET A 287 -1.30 8.39 -26.33
N GLU A 288 -0.01 8.01 -26.35
CA GLU A 288 0.51 6.87 -25.58
C GLU A 288 0.38 7.10 -24.07
N VAL A 289 0.73 8.29 -23.59
CA VAL A 289 0.61 8.64 -22.16
C VAL A 289 -0.84 8.61 -21.70
N VAL A 290 -1.76 9.15 -22.50
CA VAL A 290 -3.20 9.12 -22.17
C VAL A 290 -3.73 7.69 -22.13
N SER A 291 -3.39 6.85 -23.11
CA SER A 291 -3.78 5.44 -23.13
C SER A 291 -3.24 4.68 -21.92
N PHE A 292 -1.99 4.95 -21.52
CA PHE A 292 -1.39 4.35 -20.34
C PHE A 292 -2.02 4.85 -19.02
N ALA A 293 -2.44 6.10 -18.98
CA ALA A 293 -3.02 6.73 -17.80
C ALA A 293 -4.50 6.43 -17.57
N ASP A 294 -5.24 6.08 -18.62
CA ASP A 294 -6.64 5.68 -18.55
C ASP A 294 -6.80 4.24 -18.04
N GLU A 295 -6.41 3.98 -16.79
CA GLU A 295 -6.46 2.65 -16.20
C GLU A 295 -7.89 2.10 -16.11
N SER A 296 -8.90 2.97 -16.01
CA SER A 296 -10.33 2.61 -15.91
C SER A 296 -11.04 2.54 -17.27
N CYS A 297 -10.31 2.78 -18.38
CA CYS A 297 -10.85 2.76 -19.74
C CYS A 297 -12.03 3.73 -19.94
N LEU A 298 -12.02 4.88 -19.27
CA LEU A 298 -13.06 5.90 -19.36
C LEU A 298 -13.20 6.43 -20.79
N LEU A 299 -12.09 6.62 -21.50
CA LEU A 299 -12.14 7.09 -22.89
C LEU A 299 -12.92 6.11 -23.78
N ASN A 300 -12.80 4.81 -23.55
CA ASN A 300 -13.53 3.81 -24.33
C ASN A 300 -15.05 3.93 -24.15
N ILE A 301 -15.49 4.28 -22.94
CA ILE A 301 -16.92 4.45 -22.61
C ILE A 301 -17.46 5.71 -23.29
N PHE A 302 -16.79 6.84 -23.10
CA PHE A 302 -17.32 8.14 -23.53
C PHE A 302 -17.09 8.43 -25.02
N GLN A 303 -16.10 7.80 -25.68
CA GLN A 303 -15.86 8.00 -27.11
C GLN A 303 -16.97 7.46 -28.01
N GLU A 304 -17.79 6.52 -27.53
CA GLU A 304 -18.96 6.04 -28.27
C GLU A 304 -19.94 7.19 -28.57
N VAL A 305 -20.08 8.11 -27.62
CA VAL A 305 -20.90 9.31 -27.76
C VAL A 305 -20.10 10.50 -28.29
N TRP A 306 -18.81 10.62 -27.96
CA TRP A 306 -17.97 11.73 -28.40
C TRP A 306 -16.62 11.26 -28.99
N PRO A 307 -16.59 10.89 -30.29
CA PRO A 307 -15.41 10.27 -30.91
C PRO A 307 -14.12 11.10 -30.85
N GLU A 308 -14.22 12.42 -30.80
CA GLU A 308 -13.07 13.33 -30.72
C GLU A 308 -12.48 13.46 -29.31
N LEU A 309 -13.14 12.91 -28.29
CA LEU A 309 -12.74 13.03 -26.88
C LEU A 309 -11.30 12.57 -26.59
N PRO A 310 -10.83 11.39 -27.07
CA PRO A 310 -9.44 10.97 -26.82
C PRO A 310 -8.42 11.98 -27.35
N THR A 311 -8.65 12.51 -28.54
CA THR A 311 -7.78 13.52 -29.16
C THR A 311 -7.77 14.80 -28.34
N LEU A 312 -8.92 15.28 -27.88
CA LEU A 312 -9.03 16.51 -27.08
C LEU A 312 -8.30 16.38 -25.73
N VAL A 313 -8.44 15.23 -25.07
CA VAL A 313 -7.73 14.94 -23.82
C VAL A 313 -6.22 14.88 -24.05
N ALA A 314 -5.77 14.22 -25.12
CA ALA A 314 -4.35 14.15 -25.46
C ALA A 314 -3.76 15.52 -25.84
N THR A 315 -4.48 16.35 -26.58
CA THR A 315 -4.03 17.72 -26.91
C THR A 315 -3.82 18.55 -25.65
N ARG A 316 -4.66 18.36 -24.63
CA ARG A 316 -4.51 19.06 -23.35
C ARG A 316 -3.39 18.45 -22.50
N MET A 317 -3.26 17.12 -22.47
CA MET A 317 -2.17 16.40 -21.80
C MET A 317 -0.79 16.83 -22.31
N GLU A 318 -0.68 17.14 -23.60
CA GLU A 318 0.58 17.56 -24.23
C GLU A 318 1.23 18.77 -23.55
N SER A 319 0.42 19.73 -23.09
CA SER A 319 0.90 20.91 -22.37
C SER A 319 1.56 20.61 -21.01
N TYR A 320 1.30 19.43 -20.45
CA TYR A 320 1.84 18.99 -19.15
C TYR A 320 3.02 18.03 -19.27
N ILE A 321 3.28 17.47 -20.45
CA ILE A 321 4.33 16.46 -20.66
C ILE A 321 5.43 16.88 -21.64
N THR A 322 5.37 18.13 -22.11
CA THR A 322 6.33 18.76 -23.03
C THR A 322 6.76 20.14 -22.53
N GLY A 323 7.81 20.70 -23.13
CA GLY A 323 8.33 22.03 -22.76
C GLY A 323 8.81 22.08 -21.31
N ASP A 324 8.59 23.23 -20.67
CA ASP A 324 9.06 23.49 -19.29
C ASP A 324 8.40 22.54 -18.26
N ALA A 325 7.18 22.07 -18.52
CA ALA A 325 6.42 21.18 -17.64
C ALA A 325 6.93 19.72 -17.64
N GLU A 326 7.72 19.31 -18.64
CA GLU A 326 8.18 17.92 -18.77
C GLU A 326 9.04 17.47 -17.57
N SER A 327 9.86 18.37 -17.04
CA SER A 327 10.71 18.11 -15.88
C SER A 327 9.88 17.78 -14.62
N VAL A 328 8.85 18.59 -14.37
CA VAL A 328 7.91 18.43 -13.25
C VAL A 328 7.12 17.13 -13.40
N PHE A 329 6.61 16.84 -14.60
CA PHE A 329 5.90 15.60 -14.88
C PHE A 329 6.78 14.36 -14.62
N LYS A 330 8.02 14.35 -15.13
CA LYS A 330 8.97 13.25 -14.91
C LYS A 330 9.33 13.08 -13.45
N HIS A 331 9.46 14.18 -12.70
CA HIS A 331 9.74 14.15 -11.27
C HIS A 331 8.62 13.44 -10.49
N PHE A 332 7.37 13.89 -10.59
CA PHE A 332 6.26 13.25 -9.87
C PHE A 332 5.97 11.83 -10.34
N MET A 333 6.17 11.53 -11.63
CA MET A 333 6.11 10.15 -12.11
C MET A 333 7.14 9.28 -11.38
N LYS A 334 8.41 9.73 -11.31
CA LYS A 334 9.48 9.00 -10.64
C LYS A 334 9.14 8.76 -9.17
N GLU A 335 8.68 9.77 -8.44
CA GLU A 335 8.29 9.61 -7.02
C GLU A 335 7.19 8.54 -6.84
N ARG A 336 6.15 8.56 -7.67
CA ARG A 336 5.07 7.55 -7.61
C ARG A 336 5.55 6.14 -7.98
N TYR A 337 6.51 6.04 -8.90
CA TYR A 337 7.14 4.75 -9.23
C TYR A 337 8.03 4.23 -8.11
N GLU A 338 8.77 5.11 -7.42
CA GLU A 338 9.56 4.72 -6.24
C GLU A 338 8.66 4.24 -5.10
N LEU A 339 7.49 4.86 -4.88
CA LEU A 339 6.49 4.35 -3.94
C LEU A 339 5.95 2.96 -4.33
N LYS A 340 5.80 2.71 -5.64
CA LYS A 340 5.27 1.45 -6.18
C LYS A 340 6.30 0.31 -6.09
N TYR A 341 7.55 0.56 -6.47
CA TYR A 341 8.55 -0.49 -6.71
C TYR A 341 9.83 -0.40 -5.85
N ASP A 342 9.95 0.61 -4.99
CA ASP A 342 11.21 1.08 -4.38
C ASP A 342 12.14 1.80 -5.35
N ARG A 343 13.13 2.52 -4.81
CA ARG A 343 14.24 3.15 -5.55
C ARG A 343 15.03 2.15 -6.39
N GLY A 344 15.17 0.92 -5.93
CA GLY A 344 15.88 -0.15 -6.63
C GLY A 344 15.03 -0.92 -7.64
N ASN A 345 13.72 -0.69 -7.70
CA ASN A 345 12.77 -1.46 -8.51
C ASN A 345 12.81 -2.99 -8.23
N TYR A 346 13.07 -3.35 -6.96
CA TYR A 346 13.24 -4.75 -6.52
C TYR A 346 12.02 -5.29 -5.77
N VAL A 347 11.01 -4.47 -5.47
CA VAL A 347 9.85 -4.92 -4.67
C VAL A 347 8.81 -5.59 -5.55
N LYS A 348 8.65 -6.90 -5.35
CA LYS A 348 7.64 -7.74 -5.97
C LYS A 348 6.94 -8.57 -4.88
N PRO A 349 5.60 -8.53 -4.77
CA PRO A 349 4.68 -7.67 -5.51
C PRO A 349 4.89 -6.19 -5.17
N SER A 350 4.56 -5.30 -6.11
CA SER A 350 4.64 -3.86 -5.90
C SER A 350 3.55 -3.35 -4.96
N ALA A 351 3.75 -2.17 -4.38
CA ALA A 351 2.70 -1.49 -3.64
C ALA A 351 1.62 -0.98 -4.58
N ARG A 352 0.36 -1.14 -4.17
CA ARG A 352 -0.80 -0.61 -4.88
C ARG A 352 -0.80 0.91 -4.78
N THR A 353 -0.48 1.59 -5.86
CA THR A 353 -0.18 3.04 -5.88
C THR A 353 -0.87 3.71 -7.05
N LEU A 354 -1.62 4.78 -6.78
CA LEU A 354 -2.15 5.66 -7.81
C LEU A 354 -1.01 6.48 -8.43
N LEU A 355 -0.79 6.26 -9.72
CA LEU A 355 0.28 6.90 -10.46
C LEU A 355 -0.07 8.34 -10.82
N TRP A 356 0.96 9.17 -10.97
CA TRP A 356 0.80 10.61 -11.21
C TRP A 356 0.08 10.91 -12.53
N HIS A 357 0.44 10.19 -13.59
CA HIS A 357 -0.19 10.38 -14.89
C HIS A 357 -1.68 10.00 -14.88
N SER A 358 -2.10 9.02 -14.07
CA SER A 358 -3.52 8.63 -13.91
C SER A 358 -4.31 9.71 -13.18
N GLU A 359 -3.74 10.31 -12.14
CA GLU A 359 -4.34 11.46 -11.43
C GLU A 359 -4.47 12.70 -12.35
N LEU A 360 -3.41 13.00 -13.11
CA LEU A 360 -3.40 14.11 -14.07
C LEU A 360 -4.38 13.86 -15.22
N PHE A 361 -4.43 12.63 -15.75
CA PHE A 361 -5.38 12.22 -16.77
C PHE A 361 -6.81 12.48 -16.30
N LEU A 362 -7.18 12.03 -15.09
CA LEU A 362 -8.52 12.23 -14.55
C LEU A 362 -8.88 13.72 -14.46
N ALA A 363 -7.96 14.57 -13.98
CA ALA A 363 -8.21 16.01 -13.88
C ALA A 363 -8.44 16.66 -15.26
N ILE A 364 -7.66 16.26 -16.28
CA ILE A 364 -7.80 16.75 -17.65
C ILE A 364 -9.07 16.20 -18.30
N PHE A 365 -9.29 14.90 -18.21
CA PHE A 365 -10.46 14.20 -18.73
C PHE A 365 -11.74 14.84 -18.20
N ASP A 366 -11.85 14.97 -16.88
CA ASP A 366 -13.05 15.50 -16.23
C ASP A 366 -13.29 16.99 -16.54
N ASN A 367 -12.23 17.74 -16.83
CA ASN A 367 -12.33 19.10 -17.34
C ASN A 367 -12.87 19.14 -18.78
N VAL A 368 -12.33 18.32 -19.69
CA VAL A 368 -12.81 18.21 -21.08
C VAL A 368 -14.26 17.73 -21.12
N LEU A 369 -14.63 16.82 -20.23
CA LEU A 369 -15.96 16.24 -20.15
C LEU A 369 -17.05 17.25 -19.77
N THR A 370 -16.70 18.47 -19.33
CA THR A 370 -17.70 19.52 -19.05
C THR A 370 -18.56 19.88 -20.26
N GLU A 371 -18.09 19.63 -21.48
CA GLU A 371 -18.86 19.82 -22.72
C GLU A 371 -19.72 18.59 -23.10
N PHE A 372 -19.55 17.46 -22.41
CA PHE A 372 -20.25 16.21 -22.72
C PHE A 372 -21.79 16.31 -22.63
N PRO A 373 -22.38 17.00 -21.63
CA PRO A 373 -23.81 17.30 -21.62
C PRO A 373 -24.32 17.95 -22.91
N ALA A 374 -23.58 18.91 -23.46
CA ALA A 374 -23.95 19.58 -24.72
C ALA A 374 -23.86 18.62 -25.91
N GLN A 375 -22.92 17.67 -25.90
CA GLN A 375 -22.82 16.63 -26.93
C GLN A 375 -24.01 15.66 -26.89
N LEU A 376 -24.41 15.23 -25.69
CA LEU A 376 -25.61 14.40 -25.50
C LEU A 376 -26.86 15.10 -26.02
N TRP A 377 -27.04 16.39 -25.69
CA TRP A 377 -28.13 17.20 -26.20
C TRP A 377 -28.13 17.30 -27.73
N ARG A 378 -26.97 17.60 -28.35
CA ARG A 378 -26.84 17.69 -29.82
C ARG A 378 -27.17 16.37 -30.53
N LYS A 379 -26.86 15.23 -29.90
CA LYS A 379 -27.14 13.90 -30.44
C LYS A 379 -28.54 13.37 -30.09
N GLY A 380 -29.34 14.12 -29.34
CA GLY A 380 -30.66 13.67 -28.90
C GLY A 380 -30.63 12.51 -27.89
N LEU A 381 -29.49 12.31 -27.22
CA LEU A 381 -29.26 11.25 -26.23
C LEU A 381 -29.45 11.74 -24.79
N TRP A 382 -29.90 12.98 -24.60
CA TRP A 382 -30.13 13.52 -23.27
C TRP A 382 -31.42 12.96 -22.67
N GLU A 383 -31.33 12.45 -21.44
CA GLU A 383 -32.47 11.96 -20.66
C GLU A 383 -32.40 12.44 -19.20
N ALA A 384 -33.55 12.42 -18.53
CA ALA A 384 -33.63 12.78 -17.12
C ALA A 384 -32.83 11.78 -16.27
N GLY A 385 -31.94 12.28 -15.41
CA GLY A 385 -31.10 11.45 -14.55
C GLY A 385 -29.81 10.93 -15.19
N ILE A 386 -29.52 11.28 -16.45
CA ILE A 386 -28.27 10.88 -17.14
C ILE A 386 -27.02 11.32 -16.39
N GLU A 387 -27.08 12.41 -15.63
CA GLU A 387 -26.01 12.92 -14.78
C GLU A 387 -25.54 11.89 -13.75
N ARG A 388 -26.46 11.10 -13.17
CA ARG A 388 -26.11 10.03 -12.23
C ARG A 388 -25.43 8.86 -12.94
N SER A 389 -25.88 8.54 -14.16
CA SER A 389 -25.24 7.53 -15.00
C SER A 389 -23.81 7.95 -15.35
N ILE A 390 -23.61 9.19 -15.78
CA ILE A 390 -22.28 9.76 -16.05
C ILE A 390 -21.38 9.67 -14.81
N LEU A 391 -21.87 10.11 -13.64
CA LEU A 391 -21.12 10.01 -12.39
C LEU A 391 -20.76 8.56 -12.05
N GLY A 392 -21.70 7.62 -12.22
CA GLY A 392 -21.47 6.20 -11.97
C GLY A 392 -20.40 5.56 -12.86
N GLN A 393 -20.13 6.13 -14.04
CA GLN A 393 -19.03 5.68 -14.91
C GLN A 393 -17.67 6.28 -14.54
N ILE A 394 -17.64 7.50 -13.96
CA ILE A 394 -16.39 8.22 -13.64
C ILE A 394 -15.89 7.87 -12.24
N LEU A 395 -16.80 7.80 -11.27
CA LEU A 395 -16.48 7.66 -9.87
C LEU A 395 -16.14 6.20 -9.52
N PRO A 396 -15.20 5.97 -8.57
CA PRO A 396 -14.94 4.63 -8.08
C PRO A 396 -16.16 4.05 -7.37
N PHE A 397 -16.27 2.72 -7.30
CA PHE A 397 -17.37 2.07 -6.58
C PHE A 397 -17.13 2.10 -5.07
N MET A 398 -17.29 3.28 -4.48
CA MET A 398 -16.94 3.59 -3.10
C MET A 398 -17.55 2.62 -2.07
N PRO A 399 -18.84 2.24 -2.14
CA PRO A 399 -19.42 1.27 -1.20
C PRO A 399 -18.61 -0.01 -1.07
N LEU A 400 -18.08 -0.53 -2.18
CA LEU A 400 -17.29 -1.76 -2.18
C LEU A 400 -15.92 -1.61 -1.57
N HIS A 401 -15.18 -0.56 -1.94
CA HIS A 401 -13.86 -0.32 -1.38
C HIS A 401 -13.89 -0.14 0.13
N LEU A 402 -14.84 0.66 0.61
CA LEU A 402 -15.02 0.89 2.05
C LEU A 402 -15.44 -0.39 2.78
N ALA A 403 -16.37 -1.17 2.20
CA ALA A 403 -16.84 -2.39 2.83
C ALA A 403 -15.78 -3.49 2.86
N MET A 404 -14.94 -3.60 1.81
CA MET A 404 -13.82 -4.53 1.77
C MET A 404 -12.75 -4.20 2.81
N ASP A 405 -12.47 -2.92 3.05
CA ASP A 405 -11.55 -2.50 4.12
C ASP A 405 -12.16 -2.71 5.52
N ALA A 406 -13.47 -2.44 5.68
CA ALA A 406 -14.19 -2.72 6.92
C ALA A 406 -14.27 -4.22 7.26
N SER A 407 -14.15 -5.09 6.25
CA SER A 407 -14.19 -6.56 6.40
C SER A 407 -12.85 -7.19 6.78
N ARG A 408 -11.82 -6.36 7.04
CA ARG A 408 -10.47 -6.85 7.30
C ARG A 408 -10.34 -7.54 8.65
N ILE A 409 -9.71 -8.70 8.64
CA ILE A 409 -9.37 -9.49 9.82
C ILE A 409 -7.90 -9.95 9.75
N PRO A 410 -7.32 -10.45 10.85
CA PRO A 410 -6.13 -11.30 10.77
C PRO A 410 -6.37 -12.48 9.83
N ARG A 411 -5.37 -12.83 9.01
CA ARG A 411 -5.47 -13.96 8.08
C ARG A 411 -5.83 -15.24 8.87
N PRO A 412 -6.93 -15.93 8.54
CA PRO A 412 -7.24 -17.23 9.14
C PRO A 412 -6.17 -18.27 8.81
N ASP A 413 -6.07 -19.35 9.58
CA ASP A 413 -5.08 -20.42 9.37
C ASP A 413 -5.44 -21.34 8.20
N TRP A 414 -5.59 -20.75 7.02
CA TRP A 414 -5.79 -21.47 5.77
C TRP A 414 -4.44 -21.98 5.25
N PRO A 415 -4.39 -23.20 4.67
CA PRO A 415 -3.16 -23.74 4.13
C PRO A 415 -2.66 -22.87 2.96
N LEU A 416 -1.37 -22.55 2.98
CA LEU A 416 -0.68 -21.94 1.84
C LEU A 416 -0.19 -23.03 0.90
N TYR A 417 -0.35 -22.80 -0.39
CA TYR A 417 0.07 -23.73 -1.42
C TYR A 417 1.12 -23.09 -2.32
N GLU A 418 2.21 -23.82 -2.52
CA GLU A 418 3.34 -23.41 -3.39
C GLU A 418 3.36 -24.21 -4.71
N SER A 419 2.43 -25.14 -4.88
CA SER A 419 2.31 -26.01 -6.06
C SER A 419 0.87 -26.07 -6.56
N LYS A 420 0.72 -26.44 -7.84
CA LYS A 420 -0.59 -26.61 -8.48
C LYS A 420 -1.37 -27.72 -7.79
N GLN A 421 -2.63 -27.45 -7.45
CA GLN A 421 -3.53 -28.42 -6.85
C GLN A 421 -4.92 -28.35 -7.47
N TYR A 422 -5.58 -29.50 -7.54
CA TYR A 422 -7.00 -29.61 -7.88
C TYR A 422 -7.60 -30.72 -7.04
N LYS A 423 -8.51 -30.39 -6.13
CA LYS A 423 -9.03 -31.33 -5.13
C LYS A 423 -10.52 -31.10 -4.91
N LEU A 424 -11.27 -32.21 -4.84
CA LEU A 424 -12.67 -32.25 -4.45
C LEU A 424 -12.77 -32.91 -3.07
N ALA A 425 -13.43 -32.26 -2.11
CA ALA A 425 -13.57 -32.75 -0.73
C ALA A 425 -14.89 -32.31 -0.11
N GLU A 426 -15.16 -32.78 1.11
CA GLU A 426 -16.25 -32.24 1.96
C GLU A 426 -15.97 -30.77 2.33
N PHE A 427 -17.01 -30.01 2.72
CA PHE A 427 -16.83 -28.58 3.02
C PHE A 427 -15.89 -28.37 4.18
N THR A 428 -15.03 -27.38 4.02
CA THR A 428 -14.19 -26.89 5.10
C THR A 428 -15.05 -26.06 6.06
N ARG A 429 -14.84 -26.26 7.37
CA ARG A 429 -15.39 -25.41 8.43
C ARG A 429 -14.29 -24.56 9.04
N VAL A 430 -14.65 -23.38 9.51
CA VAL A 430 -13.76 -22.52 10.31
C VAL A 430 -13.39 -23.26 11.60
N SER A 431 -12.12 -23.21 11.96
CA SER A 431 -11.60 -23.86 13.17
C SER A 431 -12.42 -23.44 14.40
N ASN A 432 -12.70 -24.39 15.30
CA ASN A 432 -13.38 -24.08 16.57
C ASN A 432 -12.52 -23.20 17.50
N GLU A 433 -11.25 -22.99 17.17
CA GLU A 433 -10.35 -22.05 17.84
C GLU A 433 -10.62 -20.59 17.43
N ASP A 434 -11.31 -20.33 16.31
CA ASP A 434 -11.76 -18.97 15.96
C ASP A 434 -12.85 -18.54 16.95
N PRO A 435 -12.61 -17.50 17.77
CA PRO A 435 -13.50 -17.13 18.87
C PRO A 435 -14.83 -16.55 18.38
N THR A 436 -14.90 -16.08 17.14
CA THR A 436 -16.08 -15.38 16.61
C THR A 436 -16.88 -16.27 15.67
N TRP A 437 -16.19 -17.06 14.84
CA TRP A 437 -16.79 -17.79 13.73
C TRP A 437 -16.55 -19.30 13.78
N GLY A 438 -16.10 -19.84 14.92
CA GLY A 438 -15.84 -21.27 15.07
C GLY A 438 -17.02 -22.15 14.62
N GLY A 439 -16.73 -23.16 13.79
CA GLY A 439 -17.72 -24.09 13.26
C GLY A 439 -18.55 -23.60 12.07
N TRP A 440 -18.37 -22.34 11.64
CA TRP A 440 -19.01 -21.80 10.43
C TRP A 440 -18.51 -22.51 9.16
N ILE A 441 -19.35 -22.54 8.14
CA ILE A 441 -19.06 -23.25 6.88
C ILE A 441 -18.38 -22.29 5.92
N ARG A 442 -17.25 -22.67 5.34
CA ARG A 442 -16.60 -21.88 4.29
C ARG A 442 -17.29 -22.13 2.96
N LEU A 443 -17.97 -21.11 2.45
CA LEU A 443 -18.63 -21.14 1.14
C LEU A 443 -17.62 -20.94 0.00
N GLY A 444 -16.65 -20.06 0.20
CA GLY A 444 -15.64 -19.72 -0.80
C GLY A 444 -14.36 -19.13 -0.22
N LEU A 445 -13.28 -19.21 -0.98
CA LEU A 445 -11.95 -18.66 -0.70
C LEU A 445 -11.34 -18.18 -2.01
N PHE A 446 -10.76 -17.00 -1.98
CA PHE A 446 -9.86 -16.48 -3.00
C PHE A 446 -8.62 -15.94 -2.30
N GLU A 447 -7.44 -16.44 -2.64
CA GLU A 447 -6.19 -15.96 -2.03
C GLU A 447 -5.07 -15.91 -3.07
N GLN A 448 -4.33 -14.80 -3.05
CA GLN A 448 -3.07 -14.64 -3.77
C GLN A 448 -1.92 -14.67 -2.77
N TYR A 449 -0.92 -15.50 -3.05
CA TYR A 449 0.29 -15.64 -2.23
C TYR A 449 1.54 -15.48 -3.10
N TYR A 450 2.42 -14.58 -2.70
CA TYR A 450 3.70 -14.30 -3.34
C TYR A 450 4.83 -14.82 -2.48
N PHE A 451 5.73 -15.60 -3.08
CA PHE A 451 6.80 -16.28 -2.36
C PHE A 451 8.05 -16.44 -3.22
N ARG A 452 9.14 -16.86 -2.57
CA ARG A 452 10.41 -17.19 -3.23
C ARG A 452 10.53 -18.69 -3.39
N ALA A 453 10.84 -19.16 -4.60
CA ALA A 453 11.09 -20.59 -4.83
C ALA A 453 12.32 -21.11 -4.07
N ASP A 454 13.29 -20.24 -3.78
CA ASP A 454 14.52 -20.60 -3.05
C ASP A 454 14.38 -20.50 -1.51
N GLY A 455 13.22 -20.07 -1.01
CA GLY A 455 12.91 -19.97 0.42
C GLY A 455 13.73 -18.94 1.20
N LYS A 456 14.54 -18.10 0.53
CA LYS A 456 15.34 -17.08 1.23
C LYS A 456 14.45 -15.96 1.78
N ASP A 457 14.97 -15.19 2.74
CA ASP A 457 14.28 -14.04 3.35
C ASP A 457 14.56 -12.68 2.64
N TYR A 458 15.49 -12.64 1.68
CA TYR A 458 15.90 -11.42 0.97
C TYR A 458 15.72 -11.52 -0.56
N GLY A 459 15.58 -10.37 -1.24
CA GLY A 459 15.39 -10.29 -2.70
C GLY A 459 13.92 -10.21 -3.15
N PRO A 460 13.62 -9.98 -4.44
CA PRO A 460 12.25 -9.98 -4.95
C PRO A 460 11.59 -11.36 -4.81
N MET A 461 10.26 -11.39 -4.66
CA MET A 461 9.49 -12.62 -4.88
C MET A 461 9.55 -13.01 -6.35
N ASP A 462 9.61 -14.31 -6.65
CA ASP A 462 9.71 -14.86 -8.01
C ASP A 462 8.55 -15.81 -8.38
N ARG A 463 7.70 -16.15 -7.40
CA ARG A 463 6.49 -16.97 -7.60
C ARG A 463 5.24 -16.30 -7.07
N LYS A 464 4.11 -16.65 -7.69
CA LYS A 464 2.76 -16.31 -7.24
C LYS A 464 1.88 -17.56 -7.32
N THR A 465 1.11 -17.83 -6.28
CA THR A 465 -0.03 -18.73 -6.35
C THR A 465 -1.35 -17.97 -6.25
N VAL A 466 -2.36 -18.48 -6.96
CA VAL A 466 -3.75 -18.05 -6.87
C VAL A 466 -4.57 -19.27 -6.48
N GLN A 467 -5.10 -19.26 -5.27
CA GLN A 467 -5.99 -20.28 -4.75
C GLN A 467 -7.44 -19.80 -4.86
N CYS A 468 -8.27 -20.64 -5.48
CA CYS A 468 -9.72 -20.52 -5.47
C CYS A 468 -10.30 -21.79 -4.86
N ALA A 469 -11.14 -21.67 -3.85
CA ALA A 469 -11.95 -22.79 -3.36
C ALA A 469 -13.40 -22.35 -3.19
N ALA A 470 -14.35 -23.22 -3.48
CA ALA A 470 -15.76 -22.93 -3.24
C ALA A 470 -16.60 -24.20 -3.19
N ILE A 471 -17.76 -24.08 -2.55
CA ILE A 471 -18.81 -25.09 -2.64
C ILE A 471 -19.38 -25.12 -4.06
N VAL A 472 -19.40 -26.31 -4.64
CA VAL A 472 -20.00 -26.60 -5.95
C VAL A 472 -21.02 -27.72 -5.84
N ARG A 473 -22.05 -27.67 -6.68
CA ARG A 473 -22.96 -28.80 -6.87
C ARG A 473 -22.30 -29.87 -7.72
N THR A 474 -22.27 -31.11 -7.21
CA THR A 474 -21.80 -32.27 -7.97
C THR A 474 -22.97 -32.95 -8.68
N ASN A 475 -22.64 -33.76 -9.67
CA ASN A 475 -23.56 -34.72 -10.24
C ASN A 475 -23.94 -35.79 -9.19
N PRO A 476 -25.01 -36.59 -9.41
CA PRO A 476 -25.41 -37.67 -8.51
C PRO A 476 -24.32 -38.72 -8.25
N ASP A 477 -23.37 -38.89 -9.17
CA ASP A 477 -22.20 -39.76 -9.04
C ASP A 477 -21.09 -39.17 -8.13
N GLY A 478 -21.29 -37.94 -7.62
CA GLY A 478 -20.36 -37.26 -6.74
C GLY A 478 -19.19 -36.57 -7.45
N MET A 479 -19.20 -36.51 -8.80
CA MET A 479 -18.20 -35.82 -9.62
C MET A 479 -18.64 -34.40 -9.98
N VAL A 480 -17.67 -33.52 -10.21
CA VAL A 480 -17.93 -32.17 -10.72
C VAL A 480 -17.99 -32.21 -12.25
N PRO A 481 -18.86 -31.43 -12.92
CA PRO A 481 -18.85 -31.33 -14.37
C PRO A 481 -17.46 -30.92 -14.92
N SER A 482 -17.12 -31.39 -16.13
CA SER A 482 -15.80 -31.15 -16.71
C SER A 482 -15.52 -29.65 -16.91
N LYS A 483 -14.29 -29.22 -16.63
CA LYS A 483 -13.81 -27.82 -16.75
C LYS A 483 -14.49 -26.80 -15.83
N VAL A 484 -15.21 -27.23 -14.80
CA VAL A 484 -15.79 -26.31 -13.81
C VAL A 484 -14.68 -25.71 -12.94
N SER A 485 -14.61 -24.39 -12.93
CA SER A 485 -13.88 -23.61 -11.93
C SER A 485 -14.63 -23.61 -10.59
N PRO A 486 -13.93 -23.51 -9.44
CA PRO A 486 -14.58 -23.38 -8.14
C PRO A 486 -15.57 -22.20 -8.08
N LEU A 487 -15.10 -21.03 -8.54
CA LEU A 487 -15.87 -19.79 -8.54
C LEU A 487 -16.46 -19.54 -9.93
N GLY A 488 -17.72 -19.12 -10.00
CA GLY A 488 -18.28 -18.54 -11.21
C GLY A 488 -17.91 -17.06 -11.35
N SER A 489 -18.26 -16.43 -12.47
CA SER A 489 -18.13 -14.97 -12.67
C SER A 489 -19.50 -14.31 -12.56
N ASP A 490 -19.55 -13.12 -11.97
CA ASP A 490 -20.74 -12.25 -11.95
C ASP A 490 -20.32 -10.79 -11.77
N ASP A 491 -21.27 -9.87 -11.91
CA ASP A 491 -21.05 -8.46 -11.60
C ASP A 491 -21.11 -8.23 -10.07
N ALA A 492 -20.18 -7.44 -9.54
CA ALA A 492 -20.13 -7.09 -8.12
C ALA A 492 -21.35 -6.25 -7.67
N LEU A 493 -22.00 -5.54 -8.61
CA LEU A 493 -23.16 -4.67 -8.34
C LEU A 493 -24.44 -5.45 -8.04
N VAL A 494 -24.65 -6.58 -8.73
CA VAL A 494 -25.88 -7.40 -8.69
C VAL A 494 -26.24 -7.86 -7.28
N TRP A 495 -25.28 -7.86 -6.35
CA TRP A 495 -25.45 -8.44 -5.03
C TRP A 495 -25.69 -7.44 -3.88
N TRP A 496 -25.51 -6.15 -4.12
CA TRP A 496 -25.96 -5.11 -3.19
C TRP A 496 -27.47 -4.91 -3.24
N GLU A 497 -28.06 -5.14 -4.41
CA GLU A 497 -29.49 -5.03 -4.69
C GLU A 497 -30.26 -6.28 -4.27
N ASP A 498 -31.57 -6.19 -4.14
CA ASP A 498 -32.40 -7.35 -3.83
C ASP A 498 -32.38 -8.35 -4.99
N ILE A 499 -32.24 -9.64 -4.68
CA ILE A 499 -32.22 -10.71 -5.69
C ILE A 499 -33.66 -11.11 -5.98
N ASP A 500 -34.01 -11.17 -7.27
CA ASP A 500 -35.34 -11.61 -7.67
C ASP A 500 -35.43 -13.14 -7.88
N TRP A 501 -36.65 -13.64 -8.09
CA TRP A 501 -36.89 -15.06 -8.29
C TRP A 501 -36.18 -15.63 -9.53
N MET A 502 -36.13 -14.85 -10.61
CA MET A 502 -35.57 -15.28 -11.90
C MET A 502 -34.05 -15.41 -11.80
N GLU A 503 -33.38 -14.45 -11.18
CA GLU A 503 -31.95 -14.48 -10.86
C GLU A 503 -31.60 -15.67 -9.98
N ALA A 504 -32.39 -15.91 -8.92
CA ALA A 504 -32.22 -17.08 -8.07
C ALA A 504 -32.35 -18.39 -8.87
N MET A 505 -33.34 -18.50 -9.77
CA MET A 505 -33.51 -19.68 -10.63
C MET A 505 -32.34 -19.88 -11.60
N GLN A 506 -31.83 -18.82 -12.22
CA GLN A 506 -30.65 -18.89 -13.09
C GLN A 506 -29.40 -19.34 -12.32
N ALA A 507 -29.25 -18.87 -11.07
CA ALA A 507 -28.15 -19.29 -10.22
C ALA A 507 -28.21 -20.78 -9.88
N ARG A 508 -29.41 -21.33 -9.62
CA ARG A 508 -29.62 -22.77 -9.36
C ARG A 508 -29.24 -23.67 -10.54
N ALA A 509 -29.27 -23.16 -11.77
CA ALA A 509 -28.93 -23.94 -12.95
C ALA A 509 -27.42 -24.24 -13.03
N LYS A 510 -26.57 -23.37 -12.50
CA LYS A 510 -25.09 -23.47 -12.59
C LYS A 510 -24.51 -24.28 -11.41
N PRO A 511 -23.43 -25.05 -11.62
CA PRO A 511 -22.80 -25.82 -10.55
C PRO A 511 -22.00 -24.96 -9.56
N GLN A 512 -21.53 -23.77 -9.95
CA GLN A 512 -20.83 -22.85 -9.03
C GLN A 512 -21.81 -22.04 -8.20
N LEU A 513 -21.80 -22.24 -6.88
CA LEU A 513 -22.66 -21.52 -5.95
C LEU A 513 -22.12 -20.11 -5.68
N VAL A 514 -20.82 -20.00 -5.39
CA VAL A 514 -20.14 -18.72 -5.13
C VAL A 514 -19.61 -18.13 -6.43
N LYS A 515 -19.72 -16.81 -6.58
CA LYS A 515 -19.17 -16.07 -7.72
C LYS A 515 -18.02 -15.17 -7.28
N LEU A 516 -17.18 -14.80 -8.24
CA LEU A 516 -16.13 -13.81 -8.09
C LEU A 516 -16.51 -12.61 -8.94
N GLY A 517 -16.76 -11.48 -8.27
CA GLY A 517 -16.90 -10.18 -8.93
C GLY A 517 -15.56 -9.48 -9.03
N LYS A 518 -15.34 -8.73 -10.10
CA LYS A 518 -14.17 -7.85 -10.27
C LYS A 518 -14.65 -6.43 -10.54
N VAL A 519 -14.13 -5.48 -9.77
CA VAL A 519 -14.28 -4.05 -10.04
C VAL A 519 -12.90 -3.48 -10.35
N LYS A 520 -12.81 -2.67 -11.40
CA LYS A 520 -11.61 -1.94 -11.78
C LYS A 520 -11.97 -0.47 -11.91
N ASP A 521 -11.39 0.34 -11.03
CA ASP A 521 -11.56 1.79 -11.01
C ASP A 521 -10.28 2.48 -10.49
N LEU A 522 -10.35 3.78 -10.23
CA LEU A 522 -9.22 4.58 -9.75
C LEU A 522 -8.68 4.16 -8.36
N LEU A 523 -9.48 3.44 -7.56
CA LEU A 523 -9.06 2.85 -6.29
C LEU A 523 -8.53 1.41 -6.47
N ASP A 524 -8.16 1.05 -7.71
CA ASP A 524 -7.46 -0.16 -8.12
C ASP A 524 -8.37 -1.42 -8.12
N ASP A 525 -7.90 -2.53 -8.71
CA ASP A 525 -8.65 -3.77 -8.90
C ASP A 525 -9.12 -4.42 -7.58
N VAL A 526 -10.42 -4.65 -7.42
CA VAL A 526 -10.96 -5.39 -6.27
C VAL A 526 -11.68 -6.64 -6.74
N PHE A 527 -11.29 -7.77 -6.13
CA PHE A 527 -11.98 -9.04 -6.27
C PHE A 527 -12.84 -9.27 -5.04
N VAL A 528 -14.12 -9.61 -5.24
CA VAL A 528 -15.08 -9.84 -4.17
C VAL A 528 -15.76 -11.20 -4.35
N LEU A 529 -15.84 -11.98 -3.27
CA LEU A 529 -16.61 -13.22 -3.25
C LEU A 529 -18.08 -12.90 -3.05
N LEU A 530 -18.91 -13.33 -3.98
CA LEU A 530 -20.35 -13.13 -3.93
C LEU A 530 -21.01 -14.40 -3.42
N PRO A 531 -21.86 -14.31 -2.37
CA PRO A 531 -22.54 -15.50 -1.85
C PRO A 531 -23.51 -16.13 -2.85
N PRO A 532 -24.05 -17.31 -2.53
CA PRO A 532 -24.96 -18.03 -3.42
C PRO A 532 -26.30 -17.29 -3.59
N ALA A 533 -26.63 -16.85 -4.82
CA ALA A 533 -27.82 -16.03 -5.10
C ALA A 533 -29.14 -16.66 -4.63
N ALA A 534 -29.29 -17.97 -4.86
CA ALA A 534 -30.47 -18.69 -4.40
C ALA A 534 -30.57 -18.76 -2.87
N LEU A 535 -29.43 -18.80 -2.16
CA LEU A 535 -29.42 -18.74 -0.69
C LEU A 535 -29.93 -17.39 -0.19
N LYS A 536 -29.49 -16.28 -0.79
CA LYS A 536 -29.95 -14.94 -0.40
C LYS A 536 -31.45 -14.76 -0.64
N TYR A 537 -31.96 -15.25 -1.76
CA TYR A 537 -33.40 -15.24 -2.04
C TYR A 537 -34.18 -16.12 -1.05
N ASP A 538 -33.81 -17.40 -0.89
CA ASP A 538 -34.56 -18.37 -0.08
C ASP A 538 -34.50 -18.07 1.43
N ALA A 539 -33.39 -17.49 1.92
CA ALA A 539 -33.24 -17.10 3.32
C ALA A 539 -33.56 -15.62 3.59
N GLN A 540 -34.05 -14.88 2.58
CA GLN A 540 -34.38 -13.45 2.66
C GLN A 540 -33.28 -12.59 3.30
N LEU A 541 -32.04 -12.82 2.88
CA LEU A 541 -30.88 -12.18 3.49
C LEU A 541 -30.80 -10.70 3.13
N LYS A 542 -30.69 -9.84 4.14
CA LYS A 542 -30.50 -8.39 3.96
C LYS A 542 -29.03 -8.08 3.71
N SER A 543 -28.76 -7.18 2.75
CA SER A 543 -27.41 -6.75 2.37
C SER A 543 -26.74 -5.90 3.45
N SER A 544 -25.43 -5.68 3.28
CA SER A 544 -24.65 -4.92 4.25
C SER A 544 -24.96 -3.42 4.25
N HIS A 545 -24.67 -2.77 5.37
CA HIS A 545 -24.74 -1.32 5.51
C HIS A 545 -23.59 -0.61 4.78
N TYR A 546 -23.86 0.59 4.25
CA TYR A 546 -22.85 1.46 3.64
C TYR A 546 -21.68 1.70 4.61
N ALA A 547 -20.44 1.60 4.09
CA ALA A 547 -19.18 1.74 4.83
C ALA A 547 -18.99 0.79 6.04
N GLY A 548 -19.83 -0.25 6.15
CA GLY A 548 -19.70 -1.34 7.13
C GLY A 548 -19.05 -2.60 6.55
N PRO A 549 -18.70 -3.59 7.39
CA PRO A 549 -18.17 -4.87 6.92
C PRO A 549 -19.19 -5.61 6.05
N LEU A 550 -18.74 -6.39 5.06
CA LEU A 550 -19.58 -7.18 4.17
C LEU A 550 -20.20 -8.38 4.92
N CYS A 551 -21.35 -8.13 5.50
CA CYS A 551 -22.16 -9.10 6.22
C CYS A 551 -23.57 -9.12 5.64
N TRP A 552 -24.18 -10.30 5.63
CA TRP A 552 -25.61 -10.45 5.34
C TRP A 552 -26.34 -10.94 6.57
N TYR A 553 -27.52 -10.37 6.78
CA TYR A 553 -28.27 -10.50 8.01
C TYR A 553 -29.57 -11.27 7.78
N ASP A 554 -29.97 -12.04 8.79
CA ASP A 554 -31.30 -12.64 8.81
C ASP A 554 -32.39 -11.61 9.19
N GLU A 555 -33.64 -12.07 9.23
CA GLU A 555 -34.79 -11.26 9.63
C GLU A 555 -34.65 -10.62 11.03
N ASN A 556 -33.87 -11.25 11.92
CA ASN A 556 -33.61 -10.77 13.29
C ASN A 556 -32.39 -9.82 13.37
N GLY A 557 -31.80 -9.45 12.23
CA GLY A 557 -30.63 -8.57 12.18
C GLY A 557 -29.33 -9.24 12.65
N ARG A 558 -29.25 -10.57 12.71
CA ARG A 558 -28.02 -11.28 13.07
C ARG A 558 -27.21 -11.61 11.83
N PRO A 559 -25.87 -11.43 11.83
CA PRO A 559 -25.04 -11.83 10.70
C PRO A 559 -25.09 -13.34 10.52
N VAL A 560 -25.30 -13.79 9.29
CA VAL A 560 -25.44 -15.22 8.93
C VAL A 560 -24.60 -15.63 7.73
N VAL A 561 -24.16 -14.66 6.94
CA VAL A 561 -23.10 -14.82 5.94
C VAL A 561 -22.14 -13.64 6.13
N VAL A 562 -20.84 -13.90 6.12
CA VAL A 562 -19.81 -12.89 6.35
C VAL A 562 -18.70 -13.09 5.34
N LEU A 563 -18.30 -12.01 4.68
CA LEU A 563 -17.08 -11.96 3.90
C LEU A 563 -15.99 -11.36 4.76
N ARG A 564 -14.85 -12.05 4.84
CA ARG A 564 -13.68 -11.60 5.60
C ARG A 564 -12.53 -11.41 4.64
N THR A 565 -11.78 -10.33 4.80
CA THR A 565 -10.62 -10.01 3.97
C THR A 565 -9.35 -9.93 4.80
N TRP A 566 -8.19 -10.16 4.19
CA TRP A 566 -6.91 -9.97 4.86
C TRP A 566 -5.84 -9.56 3.88
N ARG A 567 -4.82 -8.88 4.41
CA ARG A 567 -3.61 -8.50 3.68
C ARG A 567 -2.43 -8.67 4.62
N VAL A 568 -1.39 -9.37 4.19
CA VAL A 568 -0.20 -9.66 4.99
C VAL A 568 1.02 -9.06 4.31
N LYS A 569 1.79 -8.25 5.04
CA LYS A 569 3.06 -7.72 4.56
C LYS A 569 4.15 -8.79 4.62
N GLY A 570 5.05 -8.77 3.65
CA GLY A 570 6.17 -9.70 3.61
C GLY A 570 7.28 -9.30 4.57
N LYS A 571 8.04 -10.27 5.07
CA LYS A 571 9.36 -9.98 5.65
C LYS A 571 10.30 -9.52 4.53
N GLY A 572 11.05 -8.44 4.77
CA GLY A 572 12.02 -7.93 3.79
C GLY A 572 11.44 -7.02 2.69
N THR A 573 10.18 -6.61 2.76
CA THR A 573 9.61 -5.60 1.83
C THR A 573 9.97 -4.15 2.21
N GLY A 574 10.80 -3.94 3.23
CA GLY A 574 11.19 -2.61 3.73
C GLY A 574 9.99 -1.78 4.18
N ASP A 575 10.07 -0.46 3.95
CA ASP A 575 9.02 0.51 4.30
C ASP A 575 7.85 0.55 3.28
N ILE A 576 7.91 -0.28 2.23
CA ILE A 576 6.94 -0.25 1.13
C ILE A 576 5.67 -1.02 1.51
N ASP A 577 4.52 -0.48 1.12
CA ASP A 577 3.20 -1.05 1.41
C ASP A 577 2.83 -2.22 0.46
N ALA A 578 3.77 -3.14 0.30
CA ALA A 578 3.63 -4.35 -0.50
C ALA A 578 3.06 -5.51 0.33
N HIS A 579 2.04 -6.18 -0.20
CA HIS A 579 1.37 -7.29 0.48
C HIS A 579 1.71 -8.60 -0.22
N VAL A 580 2.31 -9.55 0.49
CA VAL A 580 2.68 -10.86 -0.04
C VAL A 580 1.52 -11.85 0.01
N ILE A 581 0.52 -11.60 0.86
CA ILE A 581 -0.74 -12.34 0.85
C ILE A 581 -1.89 -11.35 0.79
N ILE A 582 -2.81 -11.58 -0.14
CA ILE A 582 -4.08 -10.86 -0.25
C ILE A 582 -5.16 -11.91 -0.44
N GLY A 583 -6.14 -11.96 0.46
CA GLY A 583 -7.18 -12.97 0.37
C GLY A 583 -8.51 -12.52 0.96
N ALA A 584 -9.52 -13.29 0.61
CA ALA A 584 -10.85 -13.20 1.17
C ALA A 584 -11.47 -14.59 1.28
N ASP A 585 -12.24 -14.82 2.33
CA ASP A 585 -13.16 -15.94 2.40
C ASP A 585 -14.58 -15.47 2.64
N LEU A 586 -15.50 -16.37 2.27
CA LEU A 586 -16.91 -16.19 2.49
C LEU A 586 -17.38 -17.34 3.38
N ILE A 587 -17.94 -17.00 4.53
CA ILE A 587 -18.37 -17.97 5.54
C ILE A 587 -19.85 -17.83 5.83
N MET A 588 -20.48 -18.93 6.24
CA MET A 588 -21.91 -19.03 6.49
C MET A 588 -22.18 -19.73 7.82
N HIS A 589 -23.17 -19.20 8.55
CA HIS A 589 -23.63 -19.80 9.80
C HIS A 589 -24.25 -21.18 9.54
N PRO A 590 -23.94 -22.23 10.34
CA PRO A 590 -24.41 -23.60 10.10
C PRO A 590 -25.93 -23.77 10.00
N LYS A 591 -26.71 -22.89 10.65
CA LYS A 591 -28.18 -22.89 10.55
C LYS A 591 -28.72 -22.80 9.11
N LEU A 592 -27.95 -22.20 8.19
CA LEU A 592 -28.34 -22.05 6.78
C LEU A 592 -27.97 -23.26 5.92
N GLU A 593 -27.28 -24.27 6.48
CA GLU A 593 -26.84 -25.46 5.74
C GLU A 593 -28.00 -26.21 5.07
N LYS A 594 -29.11 -26.41 5.79
CA LYS A 594 -30.31 -27.03 5.21
C LYS A 594 -30.93 -26.21 4.08
N VAL A 595 -30.92 -24.88 4.22
CA VAL A 595 -31.43 -23.97 3.18
C VAL A 595 -30.55 -24.05 1.94
N LEU A 596 -29.22 -24.04 2.12
CA LEU A 596 -28.25 -24.18 1.03
C LEU A 596 -28.45 -25.48 0.24
N HIS A 597 -28.60 -26.61 0.93
CA HIS A 597 -28.86 -27.91 0.28
C HIS A 597 -30.21 -27.93 -0.46
N THR A 598 -31.25 -27.34 0.14
CA THR A 598 -32.58 -27.26 -0.48
C THR A 598 -32.56 -26.36 -1.72
N ALA A 599 -31.85 -25.23 -1.66
CA ALA A 599 -31.78 -24.24 -2.72
C ALA A 599 -31.13 -24.78 -4.00
N TYR A 600 -30.04 -25.55 -3.88
CA TYR A 600 -29.24 -26.00 -5.02
C TYR A 600 -29.49 -27.46 -5.42
N GLY A 601 -30.00 -28.28 -4.50
CA GLY A 601 -30.23 -29.71 -4.70
C GLY A 601 -28.94 -30.52 -4.96
N GLY A 602 -29.06 -31.85 -4.84
CA GLY A 602 -27.94 -32.78 -5.07
C GLY A 602 -26.84 -32.72 -4.00
N PRO A 603 -25.79 -33.54 -4.14
CA PRO A 603 -24.64 -33.47 -3.26
C PRO A 603 -23.85 -32.19 -3.55
N LEU A 604 -23.41 -31.54 -2.48
CA LEU A 604 -22.57 -30.36 -2.54
C LEU A 604 -21.16 -30.81 -2.07
N LYS A 605 -20.09 -30.31 -2.70
CA LYS A 605 -18.70 -30.53 -2.26
C LYS A 605 -17.86 -29.27 -2.39
N GLU A 606 -16.74 -29.16 -1.66
CA GLU A 606 -15.76 -28.10 -1.87
C GLU A 606 -14.79 -28.50 -2.99
N LEU A 607 -14.73 -27.67 -4.04
CA LEU A 607 -13.72 -27.77 -5.09
C LEU A 607 -12.63 -26.75 -4.82
N ASN A 608 -11.38 -27.20 -4.71
CA ASN A 608 -10.20 -26.37 -4.56
C ASN A 608 -9.34 -26.45 -5.84
N SER A 609 -8.92 -25.28 -6.34
CA SER A 609 -7.99 -25.14 -7.44
C SER A 609 -6.91 -24.12 -7.09
N VAL A 610 -5.65 -24.52 -7.22
CA VAL A 610 -4.47 -23.67 -7.04
C VAL A 610 -3.71 -23.58 -8.34
N HIS A 611 -3.45 -22.37 -8.81
CA HIS A 611 -2.54 -22.08 -9.92
C HIS A 611 -1.24 -21.51 -9.36
N CYS A 612 -0.10 -21.87 -9.97
CA CYS A 612 1.22 -21.38 -9.57
C CYS A 612 1.94 -20.87 -10.83
N GLU A 613 2.48 -19.66 -10.74
CA GLU A 613 3.07 -18.93 -11.85
C GLU A 613 4.41 -18.30 -11.42
N THR A 614 5.34 -18.19 -12.37
CA THR A 614 6.56 -17.39 -12.20
C THR A 614 6.24 -15.93 -12.47
N ILE A 615 6.65 -15.03 -11.59
CA ILE A 615 6.49 -13.58 -11.78
C ILE A 615 7.78 -12.98 -12.33
N SER A 616 7.69 -12.35 -13.50
CA SER A 616 8.81 -11.77 -14.24
C SER A 616 9.28 -10.44 -13.69
#